data_AF-A0A7W4YEV3-F1
#
_entry.id   AF-A0A7W4YEV3-F1
#
_cell.length_a   1.000
_cell.length_b   1.000
_cell.length_c   1.000
_cell.angle_alpha   90.00
_cell.angle_beta   90.00
_cell.angle_gamma   90.00
#
_symmetry.space_group_name_H-M   'P 1'
#
loop_
_entity.id
_entity.type
_entity.pdbx_description
1 polymer ?
#
loop_
_entity_poly.entity_id
_entity_poly.type
_entity_poly.pdbx_seq_one_letter_code
_entity_poly.pdbx_strand_id
1 'polypeptide(L)'
;MFIFVFIQTWGNFFIPFILLLSPDKLPAAVSVFSFFGQYGAVAYGQLAAFSLLYSLPVLALYVLVSRLGGGSFALAGAVKG
;
A
#
# COMPACT_ATOMS: atom_id res chain seq x y z
N MET A 1 -6.79 13.81 -4.25
CA MET A 1 -7.65 12.66 -4.62
C MET A 1 -6.84 11.42 -4.99
N PHE A 2 -5.93 11.49 -5.98
CA PHE A 2 -5.18 10.33 -6.49
C PHE A 2 -4.49 9.46 -5.42
N ILE A 3 -3.70 10.07 -4.53
CA ILE A 3 -2.98 9.33 -3.48
C ILE A 3 -3.91 8.55 -2.54
N PHE A 4 -5.07 9.14 -2.20
CA PHE A 4 -6.06 8.48 -1.34
C PHE A 4 -6.69 7.28 -2.04
N VAL A 5 -7.06 7.41 -3.32
CA VAL A 5 -7.61 6.29 -4.12
C VAL A 5 -6.57 5.18 -4.26
N PHE A 6 -5.32 5.53 -4.59
CA PHE A 6 -4.24 4.57 -4.71
C PHE A 6 -4.05 3.76 -3.42
N ILE A 7 -3.94 4.42 -2.26
CA ILE A 7 -3.75 3.76 -0.96
C ILE A 7 -4.92 2.81 -0.66
N GLN A 8 -6.16 3.25 -0.90
CA GLN A 8 -7.35 2.43 -0.64
C GLN A 8 -7.41 1.20 -1.56
N THR A 9 -7.16 1.37 -2.86
CA THR A 9 -7.21 0.25 -3.81
C THR A 9 -6.02 -0.69 -3.65
N TRP A 10 -4.82 -0.18 -3.40
CA TRP A 10 -3.62 -0.99 -3.14
C TRP A 10 -3.76 -1.79 -1.85
N GLY A 11 -4.28 -1.20 -0.78
CA GLY A 11 -4.49 -1.90 0.50
C GLY A 11 -5.70 -2.83 0.52
N ASN A 12 -6.48 -2.94 -0.55
CA ASN A 12 -7.73 -3.69 -0.53
C ASN A 12 -7.51 -5.20 -0.49
N PHE A 13 -7.57 -5.76 0.71
CA PHE A 13 -7.49 -7.20 0.96
C PHE A 13 -8.84 -7.91 0.75
N PHE A 14 -9.91 -7.35 1.32
CA PHE A 14 -11.15 -8.09 1.59
C PHE A 14 -11.90 -8.53 0.34
N ILE A 15 -12.10 -7.61 -0.61
CA ILE A 15 -12.87 -7.90 -1.83
C ILE A 15 -12.21 -8.99 -2.68
N PRO A 16 -10.92 -8.90 -3.06
CA PRO A 16 -10.30 -9.95 -3.85
C PRO A 16 -10.20 -11.28 -3.09
N PHE A 17 -9.99 -11.25 -1.76
CA PHE A 17 -9.95 -12.47 -0.95
C PHE A 17 -11.26 -13.27 -1.01
N ILE A 18 -12.40 -12.58 -1.01
CA ILE A 18 -13.71 -13.24 -1.06
C ILE A 18 -14.08 -13.68 -2.48
N LEU A 19 -13.78 -12.86 -3.49
CA LEU A 19 -14.30 -13.06 -4.85
C LEU A 19 -13.39 -13.91 -5.75
N LEU A 20 -12.08 -13.90 -5.54
CA LEU A 20 -11.12 -14.58 -6.41
C LEU A 20 -10.83 -15.98 -5.87
N LEU A 21 -11.10 -16.98 -6.70
CA LEU A 21 -10.92 -18.39 -6.36
C LEU A 21 -9.64 -18.98 -6.96
N SER A 22 -9.17 -18.41 -8.07
CA SER A 22 -7.99 -18.89 -8.81
C SER A 22 -6.72 -18.30 -8.17
N PRO A 23 -5.80 -19.14 -7.63
CA PRO A 23 -4.60 -18.67 -6.92
C PRO A 23 -3.69 -17.77 -7.77
N ASP A 24 -3.62 -18.02 -9.08
CA ASP A 24 -2.87 -17.26 -10.08
C ASP A 24 -3.40 -15.83 -10.29
N LYS A 25 -4.63 -15.55 -9.83
CA LYS A 25 -5.27 -14.22 -9.95
C LYS A 25 -5.26 -13.45 -8.64
N LEU A 26 -4.80 -14.05 -7.54
CA LEU A 26 -4.80 -13.40 -6.24
C LEU A 26 -3.81 -12.22 -6.25
N PRO A 27 -4.26 -11.01 -5.90
CA PRO A 27 -3.35 -9.88 -5.79
C PRO A 27 -2.43 -10.08 -4.58
N ALA A 28 -1.28 -9.40 -4.61
CA ALA A 28 -0.33 -9.39 -3.50
C ALA A 28 -0.97 -8.97 -2.16
N ALA A 29 -2.01 -8.12 -2.17
CA ALA A 29 -2.78 -7.81 -0.98
C ALA A 29 -3.24 -9.08 -0.23
N VAL A 30 -3.68 -10.10 -0.96
CA VAL A 30 -4.23 -11.35 -0.42
C VAL A 30 -3.13 -12.32 0.00
N SER A 31 -1.96 -12.30 -0.65
CA SER A 31 -0.87 -13.25 -0.34
C SER A 31 -0.35 -13.13 1.09
N VAL A 32 -0.61 -12.02 1.80
CA VAL A 32 -0.31 -11.86 3.22
C VAL A 32 -0.94 -12.98 4.08
N PHE A 33 -2.09 -13.50 3.67
CA PHE A 33 -2.80 -14.55 4.39
C PHE A 33 -2.09 -15.92 4.28
N SER A 34 -1.26 -16.13 3.24
CA SER A 34 -0.50 -17.38 3.07
C SER A 34 0.58 -17.59 4.14
N PHE A 35 0.96 -16.54 4.89
CA PHE A 35 1.90 -16.64 6.00
C PHE A 35 1.27 -17.14 7.30
N PHE A 36 -0.05 -17.29 7.33
CA PHE A 36 -0.80 -17.88 8.44
C PHE A 36 -1.04 -19.36 8.14
N GLY A 37 -0.41 -20.23 8.93
CA GLY A 37 -0.49 -21.68 8.81
C GLY A 37 -1.56 -22.30 9.70
N GLN A 38 -1.60 -23.63 9.72
CA GLN A 38 -2.52 -24.39 10.55
C GLN A 38 -2.18 -24.26 12.04
N TYR A 39 -3.20 -24.42 12.89
CA TYR A 39 -3.06 -24.38 14.35
C TYR A 39 -2.49 -23.07 14.92
N GLY A 40 -2.69 -21.95 14.21
CA GLY A 40 -2.21 -20.64 14.65
C GLY A 40 -0.70 -20.42 14.45
N ALA A 41 -0.02 -21.30 13.72
CA ALA A 41 1.35 -21.07 13.30
C ALA A 41 1.42 -19.86 12.37
N VAL A 42 2.36 -18.94 12.58
CA VAL A 42 2.55 -17.76 11.72
C VAL A 42 4.01 -17.64 11.35
N ALA A 43 4.28 -17.48 10.06
CA ALA A 43 5.62 -17.22 9.53
C ALA A 43 5.97 -15.73 9.70
N TYR A 44 6.21 -15.29 10.94
CA TYR A 44 6.37 -13.87 11.29
C TYR A 44 7.48 -13.16 10.52
N GLY A 45 8.62 -13.82 10.25
CA GLY A 45 9.72 -13.23 9.49
C GLY A 45 9.31 -12.89 8.05
N GLN A 46 8.69 -13.87 7.37
CA GLN A 46 8.20 -13.71 6.01
C GLN A 46 7.03 -12.72 5.96
N LEU A 47 6.12 -12.76 6.93
CA LEU A 47 5.02 -11.82 7.06
C LEU A 47 5.52 -10.38 7.21
N ALA A 48 6.50 -10.15 8.09
CA ALA A 48 7.09 -8.83 8.30
C ALA A 48 7.85 -8.34 7.06
N ALA A 49 8.68 -9.20 6.46
CA ALA A 49 9.41 -8.87 5.23
C ALA A 49 8.45 -8.51 4.09
N PHE A 50 7.40 -9.32 3.89
CA PHE A 50 6.37 -9.04 2.89
C PHE A 50 5.66 -7.73 3.18
N SER A 51 5.24 -7.47 4.42
CA SER A 51 4.53 -6.25 4.80
C SER A 51 5.35 -4.98 4.56
N LEU A 52 6.66 -5.03 4.84
CA LEU A 52 7.58 -3.93 4.55
C LEU A 52 7.70 -3.70 3.04
N LEU A 53 7.93 -4.76 2.26
CA LEU A 53 8.01 -4.67 0.80
C LEU A 53 6.70 -4.17 0.18
N TYR A 54 5.57 -4.68 0.66
CA TYR A 54 4.24 -4.32 0.16
C TYR A 54 3.86 -2.87 0.45
N SER A 55 4.42 -2.30 1.51
CA SER A 55 4.23 -0.88 1.87
C SER A 55 5.10 0.06 1.02
N LEU A 56 6.12 -0.43 0.31
CA LEU A 56 7.05 0.41 -0.45
C LEU A 56 6.38 1.34 -1.47
N PRO A 57 5.41 0.89 -2.29
CA PRO A 57 4.79 1.77 -3.29
C PRO A 57 4.06 2.97 -2.66
N VAL A 58 3.41 2.75 -1.51
CA VAL A 58 2.70 3.80 -0.76
C VAL A 58 3.70 4.79 -0.17
N LEU A 59 4.78 4.30 0.46
CA LEU A 59 5.82 5.15 1.04
C LEU A 59 6.57 5.93 -0.04
N ALA A 60 6.91 5.29 -1.15
CA ALA A 60 7.55 5.93 -2.29
C ALA A 60 6.67 7.04 -2.88
N LEU A 61 5.38 6.76 -3.09
CA LEU A 61 4.43 7.75 -3.57
C LEU A 61 4.28 8.93 -2.59
N TYR A 62 4.21 8.63 -1.29
CA TYR A 62 4.16 9.66 -0.25
C TYR A 62 5.39 10.57 -0.29
N VAL A 63 6.59 10.00 -0.36
CA VAL A 63 7.84 10.78 -0.43
C VAL A 63 7.90 11.60 -1.72
N LEU A 64 7.52 11.01 -2.86
CA LEU A 64 7.50 11.69 -4.16
C LEU A 64 6.56 12.89 -4.14
N VAL A 65 5.31 12.69 -3.73
CA VAL A 65 4.30 13.75 -3.66
C VAL A 65 4.70 14.81 -2.64
N SER A 66 5.22 14.40 -1.47
CA SER A 66 5.69 15.35 -0.45
C SER A 66 6.84 16.22 -0.95
N ARG A 67 7.78 15.66 -1.73
CA ARG A 67 8.91 16.42 -2.29
C ARG A 67 8.50 17.33 -3.45
N LEU A 68 7.63 16.86 -4.34
CA LEU A 68 7.19 17.64 -5.51
C LEU A 68 6.14 18.70 -5.14
N GLY A 69 5.24 18.38 -4.20
CA GLY A 69 4.16 19.26 -3.76
C GLY A 69 4.57 20.26 -2.69
N GLY A 70 5.51 19.90 -1.80
CA GLY A 70 5.95 20.74 -0.69
C GLY A 70 6.82 21.94 -1.06
N GLY A 71 7.45 21.94 -2.25
CA GLY A 71 8.33 23.02 -2.70
C GLY A 71 7.67 24.12 -3.55
N SER A 72 6.55 23.85 -4.21
CA SER A 72 6.03 24.75 -5.26
C SER A 72 4.74 25.48 -4.91
N PHE A 73 3.99 25.07 -3.88
CA PHE A 73 2.66 25.64 -3.58
C PHE A 73 2.60 26.54 -2.34
N ALA A 74 3.65 26.60 -1.52
CA ALA A 74 3.63 27.37 -0.26
C ALA A 74 4.20 28.81 -0.38
N LEU A 75 4.85 29.18 -1.50
CA LEU A 75 5.55 30.47 -1.62
C LEU A 75 5.17 31.30 -2.86
N ALA A 76 4.39 30.76 -3.80
CA ALA A 76 4.05 31.47 -5.04
C ALA A 76 2.94 32.54 -4.88
N GLY A 77 2.28 32.61 -3.71
CA GLY A 77 1.19 33.55 -3.43
C GLY A 77 1.45 34.53 -2.27
N ALA A 78 2.61 34.47 -1.61
CA ALA A 78 2.92 35.29 -0.43
C ALA A 78 3.67 36.59 -0.76
N VAL A 79 3.80 36.97 -2.04
CA VAL A 79 4.39 38.26 -2.43
C VAL A 79 3.49 38.97 -3.44
N LYS A 80 2.89 40.06 -2.95
CA LYS A 80 2.03 41.08 -3.60
C LYS A 80 0.53 40.75 -3.73
N GLY A 81 -0.17 41.03 -2.63
CA GLY A 81 -1.60 41.33 -2.52
C GLY A 81 -1.86 41.92 -1.14
#